data_AF-A0ABD6CPT6-F1
#
_entry.id   AF-A0ABD6CPT6-F1
#
_cell.length_a   1.000
_cell.length_b   1.000
_cell.length_c   1.000
_cell.angle_alpha   90.00
_cell.angle_beta   90.00
_cell.angle_gamma   90.00
#
_symmetry.space_group_name_H-M   'P 1'
#
loop_
_entity.id
_entity.type
_entity.pdbx_description
1 polymer ?
#
loop_
_entity_poly.entity_id
_entity_poly.type
_entity_poly.pdbx_seq_one_letter_code
_entity_poly.pdbx_strand_id
1 'polypeptide(L)' 'MEPETGADETKSTDDADAEEYSHLDDLADGAGCTEIWEHLSDSREE' A
#
# COMPACT_ATOMS: atom_id res chain seq x y z
N MET A 1 -28.46 -5.76 6.19
CA MET A 1 -27.01 -5.92 6.00
C MET A 1 -26.53 -4.66 5.33
N GLU A 2 -25.62 -3.95 5.98
CA GLU A 2 -24.89 -2.84 5.39
C GLU A 2 -23.63 -3.46 4.77
N PRO A 3 -23.52 -3.63 3.43
CA PRO A 3 -22.32 -3.17 2.77
C PRO A 3 -22.36 -1.62 2.83
N GLU A 4 -21.31 -0.82 2.77
CA GLU A 4 -20.10 -0.88 1.98
C GLU A 4 -19.18 0.21 2.55
N THR A 5 -18.44 -0.09 3.62
CA THR A 5 -17.23 0.68 3.93
C THR A 5 -16.15 0.20 2.98
N GLY A 6 -15.94 0.95 1.92
CA GLY A 6 -14.91 0.71 0.93
C GLY A 6 -15.09 1.66 -0.23
N ALA A 7 -15.37 2.93 0.07
CA ALA A 7 -15.07 3.98 -0.88
C ALA A 7 -13.55 3.92 -1.08
N ASP A 8 -13.15 3.18 -2.11
CA ASP A 8 -11.93 3.46 -2.85
C ASP A 8 -12.13 4.88 -3.43
N GLU A 9 -11.96 5.87 -2.55
CA GLU A 9 -11.92 7.25 -2.94
C GLU A 9 -10.62 7.37 -3.72
N THR A 10 -10.73 7.27 -5.04
CA THR A 10 -9.74 7.74 -5.99
C THR A 10 -9.53 9.23 -5.75
N LYS A 11 -8.83 9.58 -4.67
CA LYS A 11 -8.50 10.93 -4.29
C LYS A 11 -7.16 11.22 -4.93
N SER A 12 -7.20 11.82 -6.12
CA SER A 12 -6.03 12.41 -6.76
C SER A 12 -5.23 13.24 -5.74
N THR A 13 -4.10 12.67 -5.30
CA THR A 13 -3.00 13.36 -4.63
C THR A 13 -1.69 12.82 -5.20
N ASP A 14 -1.56 12.97 -6.52
CA ASP A 14 -0.51 12.42 -7.41
C ASP A 14 0.93 12.53 -6.87
N ASP A 15 1.24 13.54 -6.06
CA ASP A 15 2.59 13.80 -5.55
C ASP A 15 2.81 13.33 -4.10
N ALA A 16 1.81 13.50 -3.22
CA ALA A 16 1.94 13.16 -1.80
C ALA A 16 1.74 11.66 -1.52
N ASP A 17 0.86 10.99 -2.28
CA ASP A 17 0.69 9.53 -2.20
C ASP A 17 1.89 8.81 -2.81
N ALA A 18 2.54 9.40 -3.82
CA ALA A 18 3.72 8.80 -4.46
C ALA A 18 4.89 8.67 -3.48
N GLU A 19 5.09 9.66 -2.60
CA GLU A 19 6.09 9.54 -1.52
C GLU A 19 5.68 8.53 -0.46
N GLU A 20 4.37 8.44 -0.13
CA GLU A 20 3.86 7.45 0.81
C GLU A 20 4.09 6.03 0.29
N TYR A 21 3.81 5.73 -0.98
CA TYR A 21 3.96 4.38 -1.55
C TYR A 21 5.31 4.11 -2.22
N SER A 22 6.26 5.05 -2.17
CA SER A 22 7.60 4.87 -2.73
C SER A 22 8.31 3.62 -2.18
N HIS A 23 8.05 3.26 -0.92
CA HIS A 23 8.57 2.03 -0.32
C HIS A 23 7.97 0.75 -0.92
N LEU A 24 6.80 0.83 -1.55
CA LEU A 24 6.18 -0.28 -2.26
C LEU A 24 6.72 -0.44 -3.70
N ASP A 25 7.46 0.54 -4.24
CA ASP A 25 8.09 0.45 -5.57
C ASP A 25 9.19 -0.63 -5.63
N ASP A 26 9.77 -0.98 -4.47
CA ASP A 26 10.72 -2.10 -4.36
C ASP A 26 10.04 -3.47 -4.50
N LEU A 27 8.70 -3.52 -4.40
CA LEU A 27 7.91 -4.74 -4.56
C LEU A 27 7.60 -5.01 -6.03
N ALA A 28 7.51 -6.29 -6.38
CA ALA A 28 7.07 -6.69 -7.72
C ALA A 28 5.61 -6.30 -7.98
N ASP A 29 5.32 -5.90 -9.22
CA ASP A 29 3.93 -5.69 -9.68
C ASP A 29 3.10 -6.97 -9.46
N GLY A 30 2.04 -6.85 -8.66
CA GLY A 30 1.20 -7.97 -8.25
C GLY A 30 1.64 -8.70 -6.98
N ALA A 31 2.54 -8.13 -6.17
CA ALA A 31 2.85 -8.64 -4.84
C ALA A 31 1.57 -8.82 -4.00
N GLY A 32 1.43 -10.00 -3.38
CA GLY A 32 0.30 -10.33 -2.55
C GLY A 32 0.36 -9.68 -1.17
N CYS A 33 -0.76 -9.71 -0.46
CA CYS A 33 -0.87 -9.10 0.87
C CYS A 33 0.17 -9.63 1.87
N THR A 34 0.55 -10.91 1.78
CA THR A 34 1.58 -11.50 2.65
C THR A 34 2.97 -10.94 2.33
N GLU A 35 3.31 -10.84 1.06
CA GLU A 35 4.63 -10.36 0.61
C GLU A 35 4.85 -8.88 0.99
N ILE A 36 3.82 -8.05 0.87
CA ILE A 36 3.83 -6.65 1.33
C ILE A 36 4.08 -6.56 2.84
N TRP A 37 3.42 -7.41 3.63
CA TRP A 37 3.57 -7.43 5.07
C TRP A 37 4.96 -7.85 5.52
N GLU A 38 5.54 -8.88 4.90
CA GLU A 38 6.90 -9.33 5.22
C GLU A 38 7.93 -8.22 4.96
N HIS A 39 7.81 -7.52 3.83
CA HIS A 39 8.68 -6.39 3.49
C HIS A 39 8.56 -5.20 4.47
N LEU A 40 7.34 -4.86 4.86
CA LEU A 40 7.08 -3.80 5.85
C LEU A 40 7.52 -4.16 7.27
N SER A 41 7.44 -5.44 7.62
CA SER A 41 7.92 -5.96 8.91
C SER A 41 9.43 -5.87 8.99
N ASP A 42 10.15 -6.36 7.97
CA ASP A 42 11.62 -6.31 7.91
C ASP A 42 12.13 -4.87 8.02
N SER A 43 11.57 -3.94 7.22
CA SER A 43 11.92 -2.51 7.26
C SER A 43 11.61 -1.81 8.60
N ARG A 44 10.74 -2.36 9.44
CA ARG A 44 10.41 -1.81 10.77
C ARG A 44 11.30 -2.35 11.88
N GLU A 45 11.89 -3.52 11.70
CA GLU A 45 12.75 -4.18 12.68
C GLU A 45 14.20 -3.69 12.62
N GLU A 46 14.57 -3.04 11.50
CA GLU A 46 15.87 -2.38 11.26
C GLU A 46 15.98 -0.95 11.86
#